data_AF-A4K549-F1
#
_entry.id   AF-A4K549-F1
#
_cell.length_a   1.000
_cell.length_b   1.000
_cell.length_c   1.000
_cell.angle_alpha   90.00
_cell.angle_beta   90.00
_cell.angle_gamma   90.00
#
_symmetry.space_group_name_H-M   'P 1'
#
loop_
_entity.id
_entity.type
_entity.pdbx_description
1 polymer ?
#
loop_
_entity_poly.entity_id
_entity_poly.type
_entity_poly.pdbx_seq_one_letter_code
_entity_poly.pdbx_strand_id
1 'polypeptide(L)'
;EQCMDLQLFYRDAEQVDNWMSKQEAFLLNEDLGDSLDSVEALLKKHEDFEKSLSAQEEKITALDEFVTKLIQNNHYAMEDVATRRDALLSRRNALHERA
;
A
#
# COMPACT_ATOMS: atom_id res chain seq x y z
N GLU A 1 -7.42 -25.07 2.03
CA GLU A 1 -6.36 -24.10 1.69
C GLU A 1 -6.94 -22.72 1.37
N GLN A 2 -7.83 -22.56 0.38
CA GLN A 2 -8.40 -21.25 -0.03
C GLN A 2 -9.09 -20.40 1.05
N CYS A 3 -9.67 -21.01 2.09
CA CYS A 3 -10.29 -20.27 3.20
C CYS A 3 -9.25 -19.61 4.13
N MET A 4 -8.05 -20.17 4.21
CA MET A 4 -6.98 -19.65 5.05
C MET A 4 -6.30 -18.45 4.38
N ASP A 5 -6.14 -18.51 3.06
CA ASP A 5 -5.61 -17.40 2.25
C ASP A 5 -6.53 -16.18 2.31
N LEU A 6 -7.85 -16.40 2.32
CA LEU A 6 -8.84 -15.33 2.44
C LEU A 6 -8.81 -14.64 3.83
N GLN A 7 -8.59 -15.41 4.90
CA GLN A 7 -8.46 -14.84 6.24
C GLN A 7 -7.16 -14.06 6.42
N LEU A 8 -6.06 -14.55 5.84
CA LEU A 8 -4.79 -13.83 5.79
C LEU A 8 -4.95 -12.51 5.04
N PHE A 9 -5.63 -12.54 3.90
CA PHE A 9 -5.93 -11.34 3.12
C PHE A 9 -6.72 -10.29 3.94
N TYR A 10 -7.79 -10.69 4.63
CA TYR A 10 -8.60 -9.75 5.42
C TYR A 10 -7.81 -9.13 6.57
N ARG A 11 -7.00 -9.93 7.26
CA ARG A 11 -6.13 -9.44 8.33
C ARG A 11 -5.13 -8.42 7.79
N ASP A 12 -4.49 -8.73 6.68
CA ASP A 12 -3.47 -7.86 6.10
C ASP A 12 -4.10 -6.57 5.57
N ALA A 13 -5.30 -6.63 4.97
CA ALA A 13 -6.06 -5.46 4.55
C ALA A 13 -6.44 -4.55 5.73
N GLU A 14 -6.93 -5.11 6.82
CA GLU A 14 -7.27 -4.35 8.03
C GLU A 14 -6.04 -3.68 8.65
N GLN A 15 -4.88 -4.32 8.57
CA GLN A 15 -3.62 -3.76 9.05
C GLN A 15 -3.18 -2.57 8.19
N VAL A 16 -3.37 -2.65 6.87
CA VAL A 16 -3.08 -1.56 5.93
C VAL A 16 -4.05 -0.40 6.10
N ASP A 17 -5.34 -0.65 6.29
CA ASP A 17 -6.34 0.41 6.55
C ASP A 17 -6.04 1.17 7.84
N ASN A 18 -5.72 0.45 8.92
CA ASN A 18 -5.32 1.08 10.18
C ASN A 18 -4.04 1.90 10.06
N TRP A 19 -3.11 1.48 9.21
CA TRP A 19 -1.90 2.27 8.95
C TRP A 19 -2.22 3.52 8.13
N MET A 20 -3.05 3.42 7.09
CA MET A 20 -3.48 4.56 6.29
C MET A 20 -4.21 5.62 7.13
N SER A 21 -5.17 5.21 7.97
CA SER A 21 -5.88 6.16 8.83
C SER A 21 -4.96 6.90 9.81
N LYS A 22 -3.88 6.25 10.28
CA LYS A 22 -2.86 6.92 11.11
C LYS A 22 -2.05 7.94 10.33
N GLN A 23 -1.72 7.65 9.07
CA GLN A 23 -1.02 8.61 8.20
C GLN A 23 -1.90 9.80 7.83
N GLU A 24 -3.18 9.56 7.51
CA GLU A 24 -4.15 10.63 7.25
C GLU A 24 -4.29 11.56 8.46
N ALA A 25 -4.39 11.00 9.67
CA ALA A 25 -4.43 11.79 10.91
C ALA A 25 -3.13 12.58 11.17
N PHE A 26 -1.98 12.06 10.74
CA PHE A 26 -0.69 12.74 10.86
C PHE A 26 -0.50 13.86 9.84
N LEU A 27 -1.09 13.74 8.65
CA LEU A 27 -1.08 14.77 7.62
C LEU A 27 -2.07 15.91 7.94
N LEU A 28 -3.17 15.61 8.63
CA LEU A 28 -4.12 16.60 9.14
C LEU A 28 -3.58 17.41 10.33
N ASN A 29 -2.51 16.96 11.00
CA ASN A 29 -1.85 17.70 12.07
C ASN A 29 -0.76 18.62 11.48
N GLU A 30 -1.17 19.83 11.08
CA GLU A 30 -0.29 20.93 10.63
C GLU A 30 0.35 21.70 11.81
N ASP A 31 1.06 21.02 12.71
CA ASP A 31 1.97 21.69 13.65
C ASP A 31 3.39 21.70 13.03
N LEU A 32 3.59 22.63 12.09
CA LEU A 32 4.88 22.93 11.48
C LEU A 32 5.70 23.78 12.46
N GLY A 33 6.41 23.11 13.39
CA GLY A 33 7.30 23.78 14.34
C GLY A 33 8.32 24.71 13.66
N ASP A 34 8.77 25.74 14.38
CA ASP A 34 9.58 26.86 13.88
C ASP A 34 11.09 26.72 14.19
N SER A 35 11.65 25.50 14.13
CA SER A 35 13.05 25.23 14.50
C SER A 35 13.78 24.33 13.49
N LEU A 36 15.12 24.33 13.53
CA LEU A 36 15.92 23.41 12.72
C LEU A 36 15.54 21.94 12.98
N ASP A 37 15.21 21.62 14.24
CA ASP A 37 14.72 20.30 14.66
C ASP A 37 13.42 19.88 13.96
N SER A 38 12.49 20.81 13.67
CA SER A 38 11.24 20.47 12.96
C SER A 38 11.47 20.23 11.47
N VAL A 39 12.42 20.95 10.85
CA VAL A 39 12.85 20.68 9.47
C VAL A 39 13.57 19.33 9.37
N GLU A 40 14.45 18.99 10.32
CA GLU A 40 15.09 17.67 10.37
C GLU A 40 14.08 16.54 10.64
N ALA A 41 13.06 16.79 11.48
CA ALA A 41 11.97 15.83 11.69
C ALA A 41 11.12 15.63 10.41
N LEU A 42 10.86 16.68 9.64
CA LEU A 42 10.19 16.60 8.34
C LEU A 42 11.02 15.84 7.32
N LEU A 43 12.33 16.07 7.28
CA LEU A 43 13.25 15.35 6.39
C LEU A 43 13.25 13.85 6.69
N LYS A 44 13.37 13.50 7.98
CA LYS A 44 13.33 12.11 8.43
C LYS A 44 11.98 11.44 8.13
N LYS A 45 10.88 12.16 8.34
CA LYS A 45 9.53 11.70 7.98
C LYS A 45 9.40 11.45 6.47
N HIS A 46 10.03 12.29 5.65
CA HIS A 46 10.07 12.11 4.20
C HIS A 46 10.90 10.89 3.80
N GLU A 47 12.10 10.70 4.37
CA GLU A 47 12.90 9.50 4.12
C GLU A 47 12.17 8.20 4.54
N ASP A 48 11.46 8.23 5.68
CA ASP A 48 10.67 7.10 6.15
C ASP A 48 9.46 6.83 5.23
N PHE A 49 8.88 7.88 4.66
CA PHE A 49 7.83 7.78 3.64
C PHE A 49 8.36 7.17 2.34
N GLU A 50 9.51 7.63 1.82
CA GLU A 50 10.12 7.06 0.60
C GLU A 50 10.50 5.60 0.77
N LYS A 51 11.07 5.21 1.93
CA LYS A 51 11.36 3.81 2.26
C LYS A 51 10.09 2.97 2.30
N SER A 52 9.03 3.51 2.90
CA SER A 52 7.73 2.83 2.95
C SER A 52 7.13 2.66 1.57
N LEU A 53 7.25 3.67 0.70
CA LEU A 53 6.80 3.62 -0.69
C LEU A 53 7.55 2.55 -1.49
N SER A 54 8.88 2.50 -1.36
CA SER A 54 9.72 1.49 -2.02
C SER A 54 9.38 0.06 -1.56
N ALA A 55 9.21 -0.16 -0.26
CA ALA A 55 8.79 -1.47 0.26
C ALA A 55 7.38 -1.86 -0.21
N GLN A 56 6.52 -0.88 -0.47
CA GLN A 56 5.17 -1.11 -0.98
C GLN A 56 5.17 -1.46 -2.48
N GLU A 57 6.07 -0.88 -3.29
CA GLU A 57 6.28 -1.23 -4.70
C GLU A 57 6.71 -2.69 -4.87
N GLU A 58 7.63 -3.18 -4.03
CA GLU A 58 8.04 -4.60 -4.06
C GLU A 58 6.85 -5.53 -3.79
N LYS A 59 6.00 -5.19 -2.82
CA LYS A 59 4.80 -5.97 -2.49
C LYS A 59 3.77 -5.96 -3.62
N ILE A 60 3.54 -4.81 -4.26
CA ILE A 60 2.61 -4.69 -5.39
C ILE A 60 3.12 -5.53 -6.57
N THR A 61 4.42 -5.47 -6.85
CA THR A 61 5.05 -6.26 -7.92
C THR A 61 4.89 -7.76 -7.66
N ALA A 62 5.18 -8.22 -6.44
CA ALA A 62 4.99 -9.63 -6.07
C ALA A 62 3.52 -10.07 -6.18
N LEU A 63 2.58 -9.18 -5.87
CA LEU A 63 1.15 -9.46 -5.95
C LEU A 63 0.66 -9.54 -7.42
N ASP A 64 1.20 -8.70 -8.31
CA ASP A 64 0.93 -8.77 -9.75
C ASP A 64 1.44 -10.08 -10.37
N GLU A 65 2.65 -10.51 -10.02
CA GLU A 65 3.19 -11.80 -10.44
C GLU A 65 2.33 -12.98 -9.95
N PHE A 66 1.83 -12.90 -8.72
CA PHE A 66 0.97 -13.92 -8.14
C PHE A 66 -0.39 -14.00 -8.85
N VAL A 67 -1.04 -12.86 -9.10
CA VAL A 67 -2.30 -12.80 -9.86
C VAL A 67 -2.11 -13.33 -11.28
N THR A 68 -1.00 -12.98 -11.93
CA THR A 68 -0.65 -13.49 -13.26
C THR A 68 -0.55 -15.01 -13.27
N LYS A 69 0.07 -15.62 -12.26
CA LYS A 69 0.13 -17.08 -12.10
C LYS A 69 -1.25 -17.70 -11.87
N LEU A 70 -2.11 -17.08 -11.07
CA LEU A 70 -3.47 -17.56 -10.84
C LEU A 70 -4.31 -17.54 -12.13
N ILE A 71 -4.19 -16.49 -12.92
CA ILE A 71 -4.86 -16.37 -14.22
C ILE A 71 -4.33 -17.44 -15.20
N GLN A 72 -3.01 -17.62 -15.29
CA GLN A 72 -2.40 -18.65 -16.14
C GLN A 72 -2.81 -20.07 -15.78
N ASN A 73 -3.03 -20.34 -14.48
CA ASN A 73 -3.51 -21.63 -13.98
C ASN A 73 -5.03 -21.81 -14.09
N ASN A 74 -5.72 -20.90 -14.78
CA ASN A 74 -7.17 -20.94 -15.01
C ASN A 74 -7.98 -21.05 -13.71
N HIS A 75 -7.55 -20.29 -12.70
CA HIS A 75 -8.18 -20.28 -11.38
C HIS A 75 -9.65 -19.80 -11.50
N TYR A 76 -10.56 -20.45 -10.77
CA TYR A 76 -12.02 -20.20 -10.89
C TYR A 76 -12.43 -18.75 -10.60
N ALA A 77 -11.61 -18.03 -9.82
CA ALA A 77 -11.83 -16.62 -9.47
C ALA A 77 -11.00 -15.63 -10.31
N MET A 78 -10.42 -16.06 -11.44
CA MET A 78 -9.47 -15.26 -12.24
C MET A 78 -9.99 -13.86 -12.60
N GLU A 79 -11.30 -13.71 -12.84
CA GLU A 79 -11.92 -12.42 -13.15
C GLU A 79 -11.96 -11.48 -11.94
N ASP A 80 -12.27 -12.00 -10.75
CA ASP A 80 -12.26 -11.23 -9.50
C ASP A 80 -10.85 -10.78 -9.12
N VAL A 81 -9.86 -11.66 -9.24
CA VAL A 81 -8.46 -11.32 -8.92
C VAL A 81 -7.87 -10.33 -9.93
N ALA A 82 -8.23 -10.43 -11.21
CA ALA A 82 -7.84 -9.46 -12.23
C ALA A 82 -8.41 -8.06 -11.94
N THR A 83 -9.72 -7.99 -11.65
CA THR A 83 -10.39 -6.73 -11.31
C THR A 83 -9.75 -6.06 -10.10
N ARG A 84 -9.41 -6.85 -9.08
CA ARG A 84 -8.79 -6.36 -7.86
C ARG A 84 -7.35 -5.89 -8.07
N ARG A 85 -6.58 -6.58 -8.92
CA ARG A 85 -5.25 -6.13 -9.36
C ARG A 85 -5.33 -4.78 -10.05
N ASP A 86 -6.23 -4.62 -10.99
CA ASP A 86 -6.32 -3.40 -11.80
C ASP A 86 -6.69 -2.18 -10.94
N ALA A 87 -7.58 -2.37 -9.95
CA ALA A 87 -7.88 -1.34 -8.95
C ALA A 87 -6.67 -0.95 -8.08
N LEU A 88 -5.85 -1.93 -7.67
CA LEU A 88 -4.62 -1.69 -6.91
C LEU A 88 -3.59 -0.90 -7.72
N LEU A 89 -3.38 -1.26 -8.99
CA LEU A 89 -2.46 -0.56 -9.88
C LEU A 89 -2.93 0.88 -10.18
N SER A 90 -4.24 1.09 -10.33
CA SER A 90 -4.82 2.43 -10.50
C SER A 90 -4.59 3.31 -9.27
N ARG A 91 -4.85 2.78 -8.06
CA ARG A 91 -4.64 3.52 -6.80
C ARG A 91 -3.17 3.84 -6.55
N ARG A 92 -2.26 2.93 -6.91
CA ARG A 92 -0.80 3.15 -6.87
C ARG A 92 -0.38 4.32 -7.75
N ASN A 93 -0.81 4.34 -9.02
CA ASN A 93 -0.45 5.41 -9.95
C ASN A 93 -0.90 6.78 -9.43
N ALA A 94 -2.12 6.86 -8.87
CA ALA A 94 -2.62 8.10 -8.27
C ALA A 94 -1.84 8.54 -7.02
N LEU A 95 -1.26 7.62 -6.26
CA LEU A 95 -0.43 7.93 -5.10
C LEU A 95 0.95 8.45 -5.52
N HIS A 96 1.53 7.88 -6.58
CA HIS A 96 2.80 8.31 -7.15
C HIS A 96 2.71 9.68 -7.84
N GLU A 97 1.55 10.07 -8.37
CA GLU A 97 1.33 11.44 -8.91
C GLU A 97 1.19 12.51 -7.83
N ARG A 98 0.93 12.11 -6.58
CA ARG A 98 0.69 13.02 -5.44
C ARG A 98 1.89 13.15 -4.50
N ALA A 99 2.84 12.22 -4.58
CA ALA A 99 4.13 12.27 -3.90
C ALA A 99 5.10 13.17 -4.67
#